data_AF-A0A2P6N9W7-F1
#
_entry.id   AF-A0A2P6N9W7-F1
#
_cell.length_a   1.000
_cell.length_b   1.000
_cell.length_c   1.000
_cell.angle_alpha   90.00
_cell.angle_beta   90.00
_cell.angle_gamma   90.00
#
_symmetry.space_group_name_H-M   'P 1'
#
loop_
_entity.id
_entity.type
_entity.pdbx_description
1 polymer ?
#
loop_
_entity_poly.entity_id
_entity_poly.type
_entity_poly.pdbx_seq_one_letter_code
_entity_poly.pdbx_strand_id
1 'polypeptide(L)'
;MLANARRLPSLLRNKAPRHNRSHLLSVAPLAKFTPRRFVSRDLDMGRPNRNTQAIFNEVTGEKESTGIAGLKVVPNAREQLVELYEQILRDLQLIPETAVEWFIKQRLEIIHSEANDQVAEDKIGGGQLEALIEDAKEELENIPFLLEHKPWDVDPEVTDIPHIVLRPEDRN
;
A
#
# COMPACT_ATOMS: atom_id res chain seq x y z
N MET A 1 18.57 -26.39 53.66
CA MET A 1 18.44 -25.00 54.16
C MET A 1 17.97 -24.14 53.00
N LEU A 2 16.98 -23.25 53.03
CA LEU A 2 15.95 -22.82 53.96
C LEU A 2 15.04 -21.93 53.08
N ALA A 3 13.72 -22.09 53.20
CA ALA A 3 12.72 -21.33 52.45
C ALA A 3 12.80 -19.82 52.73
N ASN A 4 12.35 -18.99 51.78
CA ASN A 4 11.85 -17.66 52.12
C ASN A 4 10.59 -17.32 51.31
N ALA A 5 9.47 -17.53 51.97
CA ALA A 5 8.17 -16.99 51.62
C ALA A 5 8.09 -15.51 52.03
N ARG A 6 7.55 -14.66 51.16
CA ARG A 6 6.90 -13.40 51.58
C ARG A 6 5.56 -13.27 50.86
N ARG A 7 4.52 -13.36 51.67
CA ARG A 7 3.10 -13.21 51.37
C ARG A 7 2.71 -11.79 51.76
N LEU A 8 1.97 -11.08 50.92
CA LEU A 8 1.11 -9.98 51.36
C LEU A 8 -0.26 -10.07 50.68
N PRO A 9 -1.37 -9.92 51.43
CA PRO A 9 -2.72 -9.92 50.90
C PRO A 9 -3.24 -8.48 50.74
N SER A 10 -4.13 -8.26 49.76
CA SER A 10 -5.05 -7.11 49.83
C SER A 10 -6.40 -7.47 49.23
N LEU A 11 -7.34 -7.62 50.16
CA LEU A 11 -8.78 -7.54 50.01
C LEU A 11 -9.16 -6.34 49.13
N LEU A 12 -10.13 -6.50 48.23
CA LEU A 12 -11.25 -5.57 48.13
C LEU A 12 -12.46 -6.27 47.48
N ARG A 13 -13.37 -6.60 48.39
CA ARG A 13 -14.74 -7.03 48.21
C ARG A 13 -15.55 -5.85 47.70
N ASN A 14 -16.24 -5.97 46.57
CA ASN A 14 -17.41 -5.14 46.29
C ASN A 14 -18.60 -5.99 45.86
N LYS A 15 -19.68 -5.80 46.61
CA LYS A 15 -20.98 -6.46 46.59
C LYS A 15 -21.87 -5.82 45.50
N ALA A 16 -22.61 -6.68 44.80
CA ALA A 16 -23.92 -6.60 44.11
C ALA A 16 -24.67 -5.24 43.99
N PRO A 17 -25.61 -5.13 43.02
CA PRO A 17 -26.97 -5.57 43.35
C PRO A 17 -27.72 -6.34 42.24
N ARG A 18 -28.63 -7.19 42.72
CA ARG A 18 -29.72 -7.85 41.97
C ARG A 18 -30.71 -6.80 41.46
N HIS A 19 -31.29 -7.02 40.26
CA HIS A 19 -32.73 -6.85 40.06
C HIS A 19 -33.23 -7.65 38.84
N ASN A 20 -34.02 -8.68 39.14
CA ASN A 20 -34.95 -9.31 38.22
C ASN A 20 -36.20 -8.43 38.18
N ARG A 21 -36.74 -8.11 36.99
CA ARG A 21 -38.18 -7.88 36.80
C ARG A 21 -38.55 -7.89 35.31
N SER A 22 -39.03 -9.05 34.90
CA SER A 22 -39.91 -9.27 33.75
C SER A 22 -41.22 -8.49 33.92
N HIS A 23 -41.51 -7.54 33.03
CA HIS A 23 -42.86 -7.04 32.82
C HIS A 23 -43.18 -6.95 31.32
N LEU A 24 -43.97 -7.96 30.93
CA LEU A 24 -44.97 -8.07 29.89
C LEU A 24 -45.16 -6.85 28.94
N LEU A 25 -44.97 -7.17 27.67
CA LEU A 25 -45.37 -6.43 26.47
C LEU A 25 -46.83 -5.97 26.56
N SER A 26 -47.05 -4.66 26.53
CA SER A 26 -48.35 -4.05 26.23
C SER A 26 -48.46 -3.91 24.71
N VAL A 27 -49.37 -4.68 24.12
CA VAL A 27 -49.73 -4.62 22.70
C VAL A 27 -50.65 -3.41 22.51
N ALA A 28 -50.17 -2.35 21.86
CA ALA A 28 -50.99 -1.23 21.44
C ALA A 28 -51.75 -1.55 20.14
N PRO A 29 -52.98 -1.04 19.94
CA PRO A 29 -53.83 -1.42 18.83
C PRO A 29 -53.38 -0.78 17.51
N LEU A 30 -53.47 -1.58 16.45
CA LEU A 30 -53.15 -1.28 15.06
C LEU A 30 -54.01 -0.12 14.52
N ALA A 31 -53.42 1.07 14.41
CA ALA A 31 -54.05 2.20 13.73
C ALA A 31 -54.16 1.89 12.23
N LYS A 32 -55.38 1.96 11.71
CA LYS A 32 -55.75 1.70 10.31
C LYS A 32 -55.01 2.71 9.42
N PHE A 33 -54.02 2.22 8.69
CA PHE A 33 -53.28 2.98 7.70
C PHE A 33 -54.15 3.14 6.45
N THR A 34 -54.67 4.35 6.20
CA THR A 34 -55.24 4.70 4.90
C THR A 34 -54.09 5.14 3.99
N PRO A 35 -53.87 4.50 2.82
CA PRO A 35 -52.82 4.95 1.92
C PRO A 35 -53.23 6.29 1.32
N ARG A 36 -52.52 7.36 1.70
CA ARG A 36 -52.54 8.63 0.97
C ARG A 36 -52.01 8.34 -0.43
N ARG A 37 -52.86 8.58 -1.44
CA ARG A 37 -52.56 8.55 -2.88
C ARG A 37 -51.18 9.17 -3.13
N PHE A 38 -50.18 8.33 -3.37
CA PHE A 38 -48.85 8.77 -3.77
C PHE A 38 -48.97 9.22 -5.22
N VAL A 39 -49.19 10.52 -5.42
CA VAL A 39 -49.01 11.12 -6.74
C VAL A 39 -47.53 11.03 -7.05
N SER A 40 -47.20 10.27 -8.10
CA SER A 40 -45.90 10.28 -8.76
C SER A 40 -45.55 11.72 -9.09
N ARG A 41 -44.80 12.38 -8.20
CA ARG A 41 -44.08 13.61 -8.50
C ARG A 41 -42.63 13.20 -8.60
N ASP A 42 -42.21 13.08 -9.84
CA ASP A 42 -40.91 13.51 -10.32
C ASP A 42 -39.76 13.09 -9.41
N LEU A 43 -39.20 11.92 -9.74
CA LEU A 43 -37.82 11.60 -9.45
C LEU A 43 -36.96 12.64 -10.21
N ASP A 44 -36.89 13.85 -9.69
CA ASP A 44 -35.97 14.88 -10.13
C ASP A 44 -34.57 14.36 -9.79
N MET A 45 -33.98 13.66 -10.76
CA MET A 45 -32.55 13.37 -10.81
C MET A 45 -31.85 14.72 -10.99
N GLY A 46 -31.83 15.49 -9.90
CA GLY A 46 -31.16 16.77 -9.81
C GLY A 46 -29.75 16.59 -10.37
N ARG A 47 -29.40 17.49 -11.28
CA ARG A 47 -28.09 17.50 -11.96
C ARG A 47 -27.00 17.21 -10.92
N PRO A 48 -26.15 16.18 -11.11
CA PRO A 48 -25.14 15.86 -10.12
C PRO A 48 -24.31 17.12 -9.88
N ASN A 49 -24.23 17.53 -8.61
CA ASN A 49 -23.43 18.67 -8.20
C ASN A 49 -22.00 18.41 -8.68
N ARG A 50 -21.32 19.44 -9.22
CA ARG A 50 -19.89 19.35 -9.60
C ARG A 50 -19.02 18.83 -8.46
N ASN A 51 -19.47 18.95 -7.21
CA ASN A 51 -18.78 18.46 -6.03
C ASN A 51 -18.86 16.93 -5.81
N THR A 52 -19.70 16.18 -6.55
CA THR A 52 -19.80 14.72 -6.32
C THR A 52 -18.50 14.00 -6.69
N GLN A 53 -17.79 14.47 -7.73
CA GLN A 53 -16.47 13.96 -8.10
C GLN A 53 -15.41 14.32 -7.06
N ALA A 54 -15.39 15.57 -6.58
CA ALA A 54 -14.44 16.00 -5.55
C ALA A 54 -14.62 15.22 -4.23
N ILE A 55 -15.87 14.98 -3.81
CA ILE A 55 -16.18 14.18 -2.62
C ILE A 55 -15.75 12.71 -2.83
N PHE A 56 -15.94 12.16 -4.03
CA PHE A 56 -15.52 10.79 -4.33
C PHE A 56 -13.99 10.67 -4.25
N ASN A 57 -13.25 11.58 -4.89
CA ASN A 57 -11.78 11.59 -4.87
C ASN A 57 -11.22 11.80 -3.46
N GLU A 58 -11.87 12.61 -2.62
CA GLU A 58 -11.47 12.83 -1.23
C GLU A 58 -11.72 11.57 -0.36
N VAL A 59 -12.75 10.80 -0.68
CA VAL A 59 -13.09 9.54 0.01
C VAL A 59 -12.21 8.38 -0.49
N THR A 60 -11.83 8.35 -1.76
CA THR A 60 -10.98 7.30 -2.36
C THR A 60 -9.49 7.61 -2.36
N GLY A 61 -9.09 8.86 -2.06
CA GLY A 61 -7.69 9.29 -2.06
C GLY A 61 -7.09 9.38 -3.46
N GLU A 62 -7.90 9.60 -4.49
CA GLU A 62 -7.44 9.66 -5.89
C GLU A 62 -6.68 10.97 -6.16
N LYS A 63 -5.42 10.84 -6.59
CA LYS A 63 -4.57 11.99 -6.93
C LYS A 63 -5.10 12.70 -8.19
N GLU A 64 -5.22 14.02 -8.14
CA GLU A 64 -5.65 14.80 -9.32
C GLU A 64 -4.51 15.07 -10.31
N SER A 65 -3.27 15.17 -9.83
CA SER A 65 -2.07 15.37 -10.63
C SER A 65 -0.82 14.92 -9.88
N THR A 66 0.18 14.44 -10.61
CA THR A 66 1.53 14.13 -10.09
C THR A 66 2.36 15.39 -9.87
N GLY A 67 2.03 16.51 -10.54
CA GLY A 67 2.84 17.74 -10.50
C GLY A 67 4.18 17.64 -11.24
N ILE A 68 4.48 16.51 -11.88
CA ILE A 68 5.72 16.26 -12.64
C ILE A 68 5.38 16.24 -14.13
N ALA A 69 6.10 17.04 -14.92
CA ALA A 69 5.88 17.08 -16.37
C ALA A 69 6.24 15.73 -17.02
N GLY A 70 5.29 15.14 -17.74
CA GLY A 70 5.48 13.86 -18.44
C GLY A 70 5.01 12.63 -17.66
N LEU A 71 4.92 12.70 -16.33
CA LEU A 71 4.46 11.59 -15.49
C LEU A 71 2.94 11.65 -15.33
N LYS A 72 2.22 10.69 -15.91
CA LYS A 72 0.75 10.64 -15.85
C LYS A 72 0.29 10.02 -14.52
N VAL A 73 -0.81 10.54 -13.98
CA VAL A 73 -1.49 9.90 -12.85
C VAL A 73 -1.99 8.53 -13.29
N VAL A 74 -1.70 7.52 -12.48
CA VAL A 74 -2.13 6.13 -12.71
C VAL A 74 -3.25 5.79 -11.73
N PRO A 75 -4.46 5.41 -12.19
CA PRO A 75 -5.50 4.94 -11.28
C PRO A 75 -5.07 3.62 -10.65
N ASN A 76 -5.36 3.43 -9.36
CA ASN A 76 -4.92 2.26 -8.58
C ASN A 76 -3.40 2.00 -8.69
N ALA A 77 -2.59 3.05 -8.67
CA ALA A 77 -1.13 2.97 -8.80
C ALA A 77 -0.52 1.92 -7.86
N ARG A 78 -0.99 1.85 -6.61
CA ARG A 78 -0.54 0.87 -5.63
C ARG A 78 -0.73 -0.58 -6.08
N GLU A 79 -1.91 -0.95 -6.58
CA GLU A 79 -2.20 -2.32 -7.02
C GLU A 79 -1.30 -2.68 -8.20
N GLN A 80 -1.18 -1.78 -9.18
CA GLN A 80 -0.31 -1.97 -10.34
C GLN A 80 1.16 -2.12 -9.95
N LEU A 81 1.65 -1.32 -8.99
CA LEU A 81 3.01 -1.40 -8.52
C LEU A 81 3.30 -2.74 -7.84
N VAL A 82 2.36 -3.24 -7.03
CA VAL A 82 2.48 -4.56 -6.39
C VAL A 82 2.56 -5.67 -7.45
N GLU A 83 1.66 -5.64 -8.43
CA GLU A 83 1.65 -6.64 -9.51
C GLU A 83 2.98 -6.67 -10.30
N LEU A 84 3.53 -5.48 -10.62
CA LEU A 84 4.81 -5.35 -11.32
C LEU A 84 5.97 -5.87 -10.46
N TYR A 85 6.02 -5.51 -9.19
CA TYR A 85 7.06 -6.00 -8.27
C TYR A 85 7.00 -7.52 -8.08
N GLU A 86 5.82 -8.10 -7.95
CA GLU A 86 5.68 -9.56 -7.92
C GLU A 86 6.15 -10.22 -9.22
N GLN A 87 5.91 -9.58 -10.37
CA GLN A 87 6.42 -10.07 -11.65
C GLN A 87 7.95 -10.05 -11.70
N ILE A 88 8.57 -8.95 -11.29
CA ILE A 88 10.04 -8.85 -11.21
C ILE A 88 10.59 -9.93 -10.29
N LEU A 89 10.01 -10.13 -9.10
CA LEU A 89 10.47 -11.14 -8.16
C LEU A 89 10.32 -12.58 -8.71
N ARG A 90 9.38 -12.84 -9.62
CA ARG A 90 9.28 -14.14 -10.31
C ARG A 90 10.41 -14.30 -11.33
N ASP A 91 10.67 -13.28 -12.14
CA ASP A 91 11.66 -13.34 -13.22
C ASP A 91 13.10 -13.34 -12.68
N LEU A 92 13.34 -12.66 -11.56
CA LEU A 92 14.65 -12.65 -10.87
C LEU A 92 15.03 -14.00 -10.24
N GLN A 93 14.13 -14.98 -10.10
CA GLN A 93 14.47 -16.31 -9.55
C GLN A 93 15.53 -17.06 -10.37
N LEU A 94 15.72 -16.66 -11.63
CA LEU A 94 16.71 -17.24 -12.54
C LEU A 94 18.10 -16.61 -12.38
N ILE A 95 18.19 -15.49 -11.65
CA ILE A 95 19.42 -14.73 -11.40
C ILE A 95 19.84 -15.00 -9.94
N PRO A 96 21.14 -15.19 -9.64
CA PRO A 96 21.60 -15.30 -8.26
C PRO A 96 21.28 -14.02 -7.46
N GLU A 97 21.29 -14.12 -6.13
CA GLU A 97 20.88 -13.05 -5.20
C GLU A 97 21.36 -11.65 -5.65
N THR A 98 20.41 -10.78 -5.98
CA THR A 98 20.67 -9.43 -6.48
C THR A 98 20.25 -8.37 -5.45
N ALA A 99 20.92 -7.22 -5.49
CA ALA A 99 20.48 -6.06 -4.71
C ALA A 99 19.05 -5.62 -5.09
N VAL A 100 18.67 -5.78 -6.36
CA VAL A 100 17.33 -5.44 -6.88
C VAL A 100 16.24 -6.23 -6.15
N GLU A 101 16.43 -7.54 -5.98
CA GLU A 101 15.48 -8.40 -5.25
C GLU A 101 15.27 -7.91 -3.81
N TRP A 102 16.35 -7.52 -3.13
CA TRP A 102 16.29 -6.98 -1.77
C TRP A 102 15.50 -5.66 -1.72
N PHE A 103 15.79 -4.71 -2.60
CA PHE A 103 15.09 -3.43 -2.66
C PHE A 103 13.60 -3.61 -2.90
N ILE A 104 13.22 -4.49 -3.83
CA ILE A 104 11.82 -4.72 -4.18
C ILE A 104 11.06 -5.35 -3.01
N LYS A 105 11.64 -6.33 -2.32
CA LYS A 105 11.04 -6.93 -1.12
C LYS A 105 10.81 -5.90 -0.01
N GLN A 106 11.80 -5.06 0.24
CA GLN A 106 11.68 -3.98 1.25
C GLN A 106 10.60 -2.97 0.87
N ARG A 107 10.52 -2.56 -0.40
CA ARG A 107 9.48 -1.63 -0.88
C ARG A 107 8.08 -2.26 -0.78
N LEU A 108 7.92 -3.53 -1.18
CA LEU A 108 6.66 -4.26 -1.05
C LEU A 108 6.19 -4.33 0.40
N GLU A 109 7.09 -4.62 1.34
CA GLU A 109 6.77 -4.66 2.77
C GLU A 109 6.20 -3.32 3.25
N ILE A 110 6.83 -2.21 2.85
CA ILE A 110 6.36 -0.86 3.18
C ILE A 110 4.97 -0.62 2.57
N ILE A 111 4.80 -0.93 1.27
CA ILE A 111 3.53 -0.74 0.55
C ILE A 111 2.39 -1.51 1.20
N HIS A 112 2.62 -2.74 1.68
CA HIS A 112 1.60 -3.53 2.36
C HIS A 112 1.35 -3.09 3.81
N SER A 113 2.37 -2.55 4.49
CA SER A 113 2.25 -2.12 5.88
C SER A 113 1.44 -0.84 6.06
N GLU A 114 1.51 0.07 5.08
CA GLU A 114 0.88 1.38 5.16
C GLU A 114 -0.45 1.41 4.41
N ALA A 115 -1.48 2.03 4.96
CA ALA A 115 -2.74 2.24 4.22
C ALA A 115 -2.69 3.50 3.34
N ASN A 116 -1.90 4.50 3.72
CA ASN A 116 -1.84 5.79 3.02
C ASN A 116 -0.66 5.82 2.04
N ASP A 117 -0.94 6.11 0.78
CA ASP A 117 0.06 6.18 -0.30
C ASP A 117 1.12 7.25 -0.03
N GLN A 118 0.74 8.42 0.51
CA GLN A 118 1.69 9.49 0.83
C GLN A 118 2.71 9.06 1.88
N VAL A 119 2.26 8.32 2.90
CA VAL A 119 3.14 7.81 3.96
C VAL A 119 4.05 6.71 3.43
N ALA A 120 3.54 5.86 2.53
CA ALA A 120 4.33 4.85 1.86
C ALA A 120 5.44 5.49 1.00
N GLU A 121 5.11 6.51 0.22
CA GLU A 121 6.06 7.27 -0.62
C GLU A 121 7.19 7.89 0.22
N ASP A 122 6.84 8.55 1.33
CA ASP A 122 7.82 9.16 2.23
C ASP A 122 8.75 8.12 2.87
N LYS A 123 8.23 6.94 3.22
CA LYS A 123 9.03 5.85 3.79
C LYS A 123 9.94 5.17 2.77
N ILE A 124 9.45 4.99 1.54
CA ILE A 124 10.24 4.40 0.45
C ILE A 124 11.34 5.37 0.01
N GLY A 125 11.07 6.68 0.04
CA GLY A 125 12.03 7.72 -0.35
C GLY A 125 12.38 7.70 -1.84
N GLY A 126 11.52 7.09 -2.68
CA GLY A 126 11.72 6.91 -4.12
C GLY A 126 10.86 7.82 -5.00
N GLY A 127 10.20 8.82 -4.41
CA GLY A 127 9.25 9.67 -5.12
C GLY A 127 7.83 9.10 -5.12
N GLN A 128 7.03 9.53 -6.09
CA GLN A 128 5.63 9.11 -6.22
C GLN A 128 5.50 7.67 -6.68
N LEU A 129 4.41 6.98 -6.31
CA LEU A 129 4.13 5.62 -6.77
C LEU A 129 4.15 5.50 -8.31
N GLU A 130 3.69 6.53 -9.03
CA GLU A 130 3.73 6.58 -10.49
C GLU A 130 5.15 6.51 -11.06
N ALA A 131 6.13 7.15 -10.42
CA ALA A 131 7.53 7.07 -10.83
C ALA A 131 8.09 5.67 -10.56
N LEU A 132 7.74 5.08 -9.41
CA LEU A 132 8.13 3.71 -9.08
C LEU A 132 7.55 2.66 -10.04
N ILE A 133 6.39 2.93 -10.64
CA ILE A 133 5.80 2.09 -11.68
C ILE A 133 6.61 2.18 -12.98
N GLU A 134 7.08 3.36 -13.37
CA GLU A 134 7.96 3.51 -14.54
C GLU A 134 9.29 2.78 -14.30
N ASP A 135 9.92 2.99 -13.14
CA ASP A 135 11.13 2.26 -12.73
C ASP A 135 10.94 0.74 -12.78
N ALA A 136 9.80 0.24 -12.26
CA ALA A 136 9.51 -1.20 -12.25
C ALA A 136 9.35 -1.78 -13.67
N LYS A 137 8.79 -1.01 -14.62
CA LYS A 137 8.68 -1.43 -16.02
C LYS A 137 10.04 -1.49 -16.70
N GLU A 138 10.89 -0.49 -16.47
CA GLU A 138 12.26 -0.49 -16.98
C GLU A 138 13.05 -1.68 -16.42
N GLU A 139 12.88 -2.00 -15.14
CA GLU A 139 13.54 -3.15 -14.53
C GLU A 139 13.06 -4.48 -15.15
N LEU A 140 11.76 -4.63 -15.44
CA LEU A 140 11.25 -5.82 -16.16
C LEU A 140 11.86 -5.95 -17.57
N GLU A 141 12.04 -4.85 -18.28
CA GLU A 141 12.70 -4.85 -19.60
C GLU A 141 14.20 -5.16 -19.50
N ASN A 142 14.82 -4.86 -18.36
CA ASN A 142 16.24 -5.12 -18.10
C ASN A 142 16.55 -6.59 -17.77
N ILE A 143 15.63 -7.33 -17.15
CA ILE A 143 15.87 -8.73 -16.73
C ILE A 143 16.30 -9.65 -17.90
N PRO A 144 15.67 -9.63 -19.09
CA PRO A 144 16.12 -10.42 -20.24
C PRO A 144 17.56 -10.10 -20.64
N PHE A 145 17.95 -8.82 -20.61
CA PHE A 145 19.31 -8.39 -20.90
C PHE A 145 20.31 -8.94 -19.89
N LEU A 146 19.96 -8.91 -18.59
CA LEU A 146 20.77 -9.51 -17.53
C LEU A 146 20.95 -11.02 -17.71
N LEU A 147 19.88 -11.74 -18.08
CA LEU A 147 19.94 -13.19 -18.31
C LEU A 147 20.82 -13.58 -19.49
N GLU A 148 20.84 -12.76 -20.55
CA GLU A 148 21.69 -12.96 -21.71
C GLU A 148 23.17 -12.70 -21.38
N HIS A 149 23.47 -11.59 -20.70
CA HIS A 149 24.85 -11.11 -20.49
C HIS A 149 25.50 -11.66 -19.23
N LYS A 150 24.73 -12.14 -18.25
CA LYS A 150 25.18 -12.73 -16.98
C LYS A 150 26.35 -11.99 -16.34
N PRO A 151 26.20 -10.70 -15.97
CA PRO A 151 27.29 -9.90 -15.41
C PRO A 151 27.90 -10.47 -14.11
N TRP A 152 27.22 -11.41 -13.44
CA TRP A 152 27.71 -12.13 -12.27
C TRP A 152 28.67 -13.29 -12.61
N ASP A 153 28.71 -13.74 -13.86
CA ASP A 153 29.55 -14.84 -14.33
C ASP A 153 30.87 -14.27 -14.87
N VAL A 154 31.71 -13.77 -13.96
CA VAL A 154 33.03 -13.20 -14.28
C VAL A 154 34.09 -14.29 -14.35
N ASP A 155 34.76 -14.38 -15.49
CA ASP A 155 35.93 -15.25 -15.66
C ASP A 155 37.05 -14.83 -14.69
N PRO A 156 37.54 -15.73 -13.82
CA PRO A 156 38.54 -15.39 -12.81
C PRO A 156 39.91 -15.01 -13.39
N GLU A 157 40.13 -15.25 -14.69
CA GLU A 157 41.38 -14.98 -15.40
C GLU A 157 41.44 -13.55 -15.99
N VAL A 158 40.32 -12.84 -16.08
CA VAL A 158 40.28 -11.45 -16.57
C VAL A 158 40.60 -10.49 -15.41
N THR A 159 41.86 -10.51 -14.94
CA THR A 159 42.37 -9.54 -13.94
C THR A 159 42.90 -8.25 -14.57
N ASP A 160 43.14 -8.26 -15.88
CA ASP A 160 43.67 -7.12 -16.61
C ASP A 160 42.52 -6.24 -17.12
N ILE A 161 41.81 -5.58 -16.20
CA ILE A 161 41.02 -4.41 -16.57
C ILE A 161 42.04 -3.39 -17.08
N PRO A 162 42.00 -2.97 -18.37
CA PRO A 162 42.90 -1.96 -18.86
C PRO A 162 42.67 -0.72 -17.99
N HIS A 163 43.63 -0.39 -17.14
CA HIS A 163 43.66 0.92 -16.52
C HIS A 163 43.62 1.89 -17.69
N ILE A 164 42.52 2.64 -17.81
CA ILE A 164 42.49 3.81 -18.68
C ILE A 164 43.48 4.77 -18.05
N VAL A 165 44.76 4.60 -18.41
CA VAL A 165 45.80 5.57 -18.11
C VAL A 165 45.45 6.75 -18.98
N LEU A 166 44.68 7.70 -18.43
CA LEU A 166 44.49 9.00 -19.04
C LEU A 166 45.89 9.52 -19.34
N ARG A 167 46.20 9.63 -20.63
CA ARG A 167 47.50 10.17 -21.01
C ARG A 167 47.57 11.58 -20.44
N PRO A 168 48.77 12.06 -20.06
CA PRO A 168 48.92 13.41 -19.54
C PRO A 168 48.27 14.46 -20.46
N GLU A 169 48.29 14.24 -21.78
CA GLU A 169 47.62 15.07 -22.80
C GLU A 169 46.07 15.05 -22.77
N ASP A 170 45.43 14.06 -22.16
CA ASP A 170 43.95 13.96 -22.05
C ASP A 170 43.42 14.65 -20.77
N ARG A 171 44.30 15.16 -19.91
CA ARG A 171 43.94 15.93 -18.71
C ARG A 171 43.88 17.41 -19.08
N ASN A 172 42.67 17.90 -19.37
CA ASN A 172 42.41 19.32 -19.62
C ASN A 172 42.15 20.08 -18.31
#